data_AF-A0A965PR59-F1
#
_entry.id   AF-A0A965PR59-F1
#
_cell.length_a   1.000
_cell.length_b   1.000
_cell.length_c   1.000
_cell.angle_alpha   90.00
_cell.angle_beta   90.00
_cell.angle_gamma   90.00
#
_symmetry.space_group_name_H-M   'P 1'
#
loop_
_entity.id
_entity.type
_entity.pdbx_description
1 polymer ?
#
loop_
_entity_poly.entity_id
_entity_poly.type
_entity_poly.pdbx_seq_one_letter_code
_entity_poly.pdbx_strand_id
1 'polypeptide(L)'
;MRNRNAPHIDFKDLMGVIPENPKFLPSNLDMVYERKGWFLVCEWKRPNEKVSTGQEILLRRLCATPKFCVLLVTGNTDADMQVTDIRLVAKTGELVSVGSSLDDLKNFIRAWYKHVNDNQ
;
A
#
# COMPACT_ATOMS: atom_id res chain seq x y z
N MET A 1 9.04 9.66 -1.62
CA MET A 1 9.62 10.29 -2.83
C MET A 1 8.88 11.60 -3.10
N ARG A 2 9.55 12.66 -3.59
CA ARG A 2 8.89 13.93 -4.01
C ARG A 2 9.10 14.13 -5.51
N ASN A 3 8.39 13.37 -6.34
CA ASN A 3 8.48 13.48 -7.80
C ASN A 3 7.13 13.18 -8.45
N ARG A 4 6.44 14.23 -8.92
CA ARG A 4 5.15 14.13 -9.63
C ARG A 4 5.28 13.44 -10.99
N ASN A 5 6.47 13.44 -11.57
CA ASN A 5 6.75 12.91 -12.91
C ASN A 5 7.50 11.58 -12.84
N ALA A 6 7.45 10.86 -11.72
CA ALA A 6 8.05 9.54 -11.63
C ALA A 6 7.32 8.61 -12.63
N PRO A 7 8.02 8.08 -13.65
CA PRO A 7 7.37 7.24 -14.65
C PRO A 7 6.88 5.94 -13.99
N HIS A 8 5.70 5.48 -14.40
CA HIS A 8 5.26 4.13 -14.07
C HIS A 8 6.23 3.13 -14.70
N ILE A 9 6.71 2.19 -13.88
CA ILE A 9 7.59 1.12 -14.33
C ILE A 9 6.70 0.02 -14.92
N ASP A 10 6.94 -0.31 -16.19
CA ASP A 10 6.37 -1.49 -16.86
C ASP A 10 7.30 -2.69 -16.65
N PHE A 11 6.77 -3.77 -16.09
CA PHE A 11 7.51 -5.01 -15.82
C PHE A 11 7.37 -6.06 -16.92
N LYS A 12 6.88 -5.69 -18.12
CA LYS A 12 6.67 -6.61 -19.24
C LYS A 12 7.85 -7.52 -19.53
N ASP A 13 9.08 -7.01 -19.48
CA ASP A 13 10.30 -7.79 -19.77
C ASP A 13 10.62 -8.85 -18.71
N LEU A 14 9.97 -8.81 -17.54
CA LEU A 14 10.08 -9.82 -16.49
C LEU A 14 9.01 -10.92 -16.59
N MET A 15 8.08 -10.82 -17.55
CA MET A 15 7.06 -11.83 -17.77
C MET A 15 7.72 -13.14 -18.24
N GLY A 16 7.34 -14.26 -17.62
CA GLY A 16 7.95 -15.56 -17.95
C GLY A 16 9.34 -15.81 -17.37
N VAL A 17 9.87 -14.91 -16.53
CA VAL A 17 11.18 -15.10 -15.88
C VAL A 17 11.23 -16.37 -15.02
N ILE A 18 10.07 -16.79 -14.49
CA ILE A 18 9.86 -18.11 -13.86
C ILE A 18 9.03 -18.98 -14.82
N PRO A 19 9.65 -19.94 -15.53
CA PRO A 19 8.96 -20.73 -16.58
C PRO A 19 7.73 -21.50 -16.07
N GLU A 20 7.78 -22.01 -14.84
CA GLU A 20 6.69 -22.78 -14.22
C GLU A 20 5.54 -21.88 -13.75
N ASN A 21 5.77 -20.57 -13.61
CA ASN A 21 4.77 -19.57 -13.24
C ASN A 21 4.96 -18.28 -14.05
N PRO A 22 4.61 -18.28 -15.35
CA PRO A 22 4.93 -17.17 -16.24
C PRO A 22 4.17 -15.87 -15.92
N LYS A 23 3.14 -15.95 -15.06
CA LYS A 23 2.35 -14.80 -14.59
C LYS A 23 2.93 -14.18 -13.32
N PHE A 24 4.02 -14.73 -12.75
CA PHE A 24 4.68 -14.15 -11.59
C PHE A 24 5.39 -12.86 -11.99
N LEU A 25 4.75 -11.73 -11.67
CA LEU A 25 5.22 -10.39 -12.00
C LEU A 25 5.36 -9.55 -10.73
N PRO A 26 6.34 -8.64 -10.68
CA PRO A 26 6.42 -7.67 -9.60
C PRO A 26 5.17 -6.78 -9.54
N SER A 27 4.83 -6.32 -8.33
CA SER A 27 3.86 -5.24 -8.13
C SER A 27 4.58 -4.03 -7.58
N ASN A 28 4.23 -2.84 -8.07
CA ASN A 28 4.65 -1.60 -7.45
C ASN A 28 3.85 -1.40 -6.15
N LEU A 29 4.50 -0.81 -5.14
CA LEU A 29 3.88 -0.33 -3.91
C LEU A 29 4.07 1.19 -3.86
N ASP A 30 3.00 1.95 -3.72
CA ASP A 30 3.05 3.41 -3.87
C ASP A 30 3.80 4.10 -2.71
N MET A 31 3.55 3.66 -1.48
CA MET A 31 4.17 4.24 -0.30
C MET A 31 4.57 3.16 0.71
N VAL A 32 5.83 3.19 1.14
CA VAL A 32 6.34 2.32 2.20
C VAL A 32 7.12 3.17 3.21
N TYR A 33 6.77 3.08 4.48
CA TYR A 33 7.58 3.56 5.59
C TYR A 33 8.21 2.39 6.33
N GLU A 34 9.46 2.56 6.75
CA GLU A 34 10.12 1.68 7.70
C GLU A 34 10.32 2.43 9.02
N ARG A 35 10.15 1.72 10.13
CA ARG A 35 10.61 2.17 11.44
C ARG A 35 10.90 0.98 12.35
N LYS A 36 12.12 0.87 12.87
CA LYS A 36 12.51 -0.16 13.87
C LYS A 36 12.19 -1.60 13.40
N GLY A 37 12.28 -1.87 12.09
CA GLY A 37 11.93 -3.15 11.46
C GLY A 37 10.43 -3.39 11.28
N TRP A 38 9.59 -2.39 11.53
CA TRP A 38 8.17 -2.38 11.17
C TRP A 38 7.95 -1.62 9.88
N PHE A 39 6.98 -2.06 9.09
CA PHE A 39 6.68 -1.51 7.78
C PHE A 39 5.23 -1.07 7.70
N LEU A 40 5.00 0.17 7.25
CA LEU A 40 3.69 0.67 6.85
C LEU A 40 3.67 0.78 5.33
N VAL A 41 2.89 -0.07 4.68
CA VAL A 41 2.64 -0.05 3.24
C VAL A 41 1.31 0.63 3.00
N CYS A 42 1.26 1.56 2.06
CA CYS A 42 0.02 2.14 1.58
C CYS A 42 0.00 2.08 0.06
N GLU A 43 -1.02 1.41 -0.46
CA GLU A 43 -1.33 1.35 -1.88
C GLU A 43 -2.42 2.35 -2.20
N TRP A 44 -2.21 3.19 -3.21
CA TRP A 44 -3.21 4.15 -3.70
C TRP A 44 -3.99 3.57 -4.87
N LYS A 45 -5.28 3.89 -4.93
CA LYS A 45 -6.14 3.62 -6.08
C LYS A 45 -6.99 4.82 -6.41
N ARG A 46 -7.20 5.06 -7.69
CA ARG A 46 -8.18 6.06 -8.14
C ARG A 46 -9.60 5.57 -7.80
N PRO A 47 -10.58 6.48 -7.67
CA PRO A 47 -11.97 6.08 -7.54
C PRO A 47 -12.37 5.13 -8.67
N ASN A 48 -12.96 3.99 -8.32
CA ASN A 48 -13.37 2.90 -9.22
C ASN A 48 -12.23 2.10 -9.88
N GLU A 49 -10.97 2.39 -9.57
CA GLU A 49 -9.85 1.54 -10.00
C GLU A 49 -9.86 0.24 -9.21
N LYS A 50 -9.82 -0.89 -9.93
CA LYS A 50 -9.78 -2.22 -9.31
C LYS A 50 -8.34 -2.58 -8.98
N VAL A 51 -8.11 -3.10 -7.78
CA VAL A 51 -6.86 -3.78 -7.44
C VAL A 51 -6.76 -5.05 -8.28
N SER A 52 -5.63 -5.26 -8.95
CA SER A 52 -5.40 -6.49 -9.71
C SER A 52 -5.32 -7.70 -8.78
N THR A 53 -5.69 -8.89 -9.25
CA THR A 53 -5.67 -10.11 -8.40
C THR A 53 -4.29 -10.40 -7.82
N GLY A 54 -3.22 -10.20 -8.59
CA GLY A 54 -1.85 -10.39 -8.11
C GLY A 54 -1.49 -9.43 -6.97
N GLN A 55 -1.87 -8.16 -7.11
CA GLN A 55 -1.63 -7.15 -6.10
C GLN A 55 -2.52 -7.36 -4.86
N GLU A 56 -3.76 -7.81 -5.02
CA GLU A 56 -4.63 -8.18 -3.89
C GLU A 56 -4.01 -9.32 -3.07
N ILE A 57 -3.52 -10.37 -3.74
CA ILE A 57 -2.81 -11.47 -3.08
C ILE A 57 -1.59 -10.93 -2.32
N LEU A 58 -0.77 -10.09 -2.96
CA LEU A 58 0.42 -9.49 -2.34
C LEU A 58 0.05 -8.72 -1.06
N LEU A 59 -0.89 -7.77 -1.14
CA LEU A 59 -1.28 -6.92 -0.01
C LEU A 59 -1.84 -7.73 1.16
N ARG A 60 -2.65 -8.77 0.87
CA ARG A 60 -3.14 -9.70 1.90
C ARG A 60 -2.03 -10.53 2.54
N ARG A 61 -1.01 -10.94 1.78
CA ARG A 61 0.14 -11.67 2.35
C ARG A 61 1.04 -10.75 3.17
N LEU A 62 1.23 -9.51 2.74
CA LEU A 62 1.96 -8.50 3.49
C LEU A 62 1.28 -8.22 4.83
N CYS A 63 -0.03 -7.98 4.88
CA CYS A 63 -0.70 -7.68 6.16
C CYS A 63 -0.68 -8.84 7.16
N ALA A 64 -0.64 -10.09 6.67
CA ALA A 64 -0.50 -11.27 7.51
C ALA A 64 0.93 -11.49 8.03
N THR A 65 1.93 -10.83 7.44
CA THR A 65 3.34 -10.95 7.84
C THR A 65 3.61 -10.14 9.10
N PRO A 66 4.36 -10.67 10.10
CA PRO A 66 4.71 -9.92 11.30
C PRO A 66 5.37 -8.58 10.96
N LYS A 67 5.03 -7.56 11.74
CA LYS A 67 5.55 -6.18 11.62
C LYS A 67 5.14 -5.39 10.38
N PHE A 68 4.25 -5.92 9.55
CA PHE A 68 3.63 -5.16 8.45
C PHE A 68 2.26 -4.60 8.86
N CYS A 69 2.00 -3.37 8.42
CA CYS A 69 0.70 -2.72 8.43
C CYS A 69 0.42 -2.29 6.99
N VAL A 70 -0.77 -2.57 6.46
CA VAL A 70 -1.11 -2.32 5.05
C VAL A 70 -2.39 -1.50 4.95
N LEU A 71 -2.32 -0.36 4.28
CA LEU A 71 -3.47 0.47 3.94
C LEU A 71 -3.76 0.42 2.43
N LEU A 72 -5.03 0.45 2.10
CA LEU A 72 -5.53 0.79 0.78
C LEU A 72 -6.15 2.20 0.86
N VAL A 73 -5.64 3.13 0.08
CA VAL A 73 -6.07 4.52 0.07
C VAL A 73 -6.74 4.82 -1.26
N THR A 74 -7.97 5.33 -1.22
CA THR A 74 -8.64 5.84 -2.42
C THR A 74 -8.39 7.33 -2.55
N GLY A 75 -7.91 7.77 -3.71
CA GLY A 75 -7.56 9.17 -3.93
C GLY A 75 -6.74 9.40 -5.20
N ASN A 76 -6.15 10.59 -5.30
CA ASN A 76 -5.20 10.93 -6.37
C ASN A 76 -4.14 11.93 -5.85
N THR A 77 -3.04 12.05 -6.58
CA THR A 77 -1.95 12.99 -6.29
C THR A 77 -1.64 13.85 -7.51
N ASP A 78 -2.61 14.01 -8.42
CA ASP A 78 -2.39 14.57 -9.74
C ASP A 78 -2.09 16.07 -9.67
N ALA A 79 -2.77 16.83 -8.82
CA ALA A 79 -2.49 18.26 -8.57
C ALA A 79 -2.08 18.48 -7.11
N ASP A 80 -2.99 18.11 -6.20
CA ASP A 80 -2.76 18.03 -4.76
C ASP A 80 -3.08 16.61 -4.29
N MET A 81 -2.55 16.21 -3.13
CA MET A 81 -2.89 14.92 -2.54
C MET A 81 -4.32 14.96 -2.01
N GLN A 82 -5.19 14.18 -2.64
CA GLN A 82 -6.58 13.98 -2.23
C GLN A 82 -6.77 12.55 -1.75
N VAL A 83 -7.49 12.40 -0.66
CA VAL A 83 -7.85 11.11 -0.06
C VAL A 83 -9.35 11.15 0.24
N THR A 84 -10.07 10.13 -0.19
CA THR A 84 -11.53 10.02 -0.01
C THR A 84 -11.93 8.79 0.80
N ASP A 85 -11.06 7.79 0.91
CA ASP A 85 -11.27 6.60 1.76
C ASP A 85 -9.93 5.99 2.14
N ILE A 86 -9.83 5.47 3.37
CA ILE A 86 -8.66 4.79 3.90
C ILE A 86 -9.14 3.49 4.54
N ARG A 87 -8.66 2.37 4.01
CA ARG A 87 -9.02 1.03 4.47
C ARG A 87 -7.78 0.32 4.98
N LEU A 88 -7.78 -0.09 6.23
CA LEU A 88 -6.79 -1.03 6.77
C LEU A 88 -7.08 -2.43 6.23
N VAL A 89 -6.07 -3.09 5.69
CA VAL A 89 -6.15 -4.51 5.35
C VAL A 89 -5.88 -5.31 6.63
N ALA A 90 -6.93 -5.81 7.26
CA ALA A 90 -6.83 -6.64 8.45
C ALA A 90 -6.07 -7.94 8.16
N LYS A 91 -5.54 -8.59 9.19
CA LYS A 91 -4.83 -9.88 9.06
C LYS A 91 -5.71 -11.01 8.50
N THR A 92 -7.03 -10.88 8.64
CA THR A 92 -8.04 -11.78 8.06
C THR A 92 -8.25 -11.53 6.55
N GLY A 93 -7.69 -10.45 6.00
CA GLY A 93 -7.89 -9.99 4.64
C GLY A 93 -9.09 -9.05 4.46
N GLU A 94 -9.85 -8.78 5.53
CA GLU A 94 -10.96 -7.83 5.53
C GLU A 94 -10.46 -6.39 5.41
N LEU A 95 -11.24 -5.55 4.74
CA LEU A 95 -10.97 -4.12 4.63
C LEU A 95 -11.77 -3.38 5.71
N VAL A 96 -11.09 -2.68 6.61
CA VAL A 96 -11.68 -1.92 7.70
C VAL A 96 -11.48 -0.43 7.44
N SER A 97 -12.56 0.36 7.42
CA SER A 97 -12.43 1.82 7.26
C SER A 97 -11.75 2.42 8.50
N VAL A 98 -10.73 3.25 8.26
CA VAL A 98 -9.96 3.93 9.33
C VAL A 98 -9.86 5.44 9.11
N GLY A 99 -10.50 5.97 8.06
CA GLY A 99 -10.53 7.40 7.76
C GLY A 99 -11.01 7.67 6.34
N SER A 100 -11.25 8.94 6.02
CA SER A 100 -11.77 9.35 4.70
C SER A 100 -11.20 10.68 4.21
N SER A 101 -10.15 11.17 4.86
CA SER A 101 -9.51 12.45 4.52
C SER A 101 -7.99 12.38 4.56
N LEU A 102 -7.34 13.39 3.95
CA LEU A 102 -5.88 13.52 4.02
C LEU A 102 -5.39 13.69 5.46
N ASP A 103 -6.16 14.38 6.31
CA ASP A 103 -5.77 14.58 7.70
C ASP A 103 -5.92 13.30 8.53
N ASP A 104 -6.92 12.46 8.25
CA ASP A 104 -7.02 11.12 8.83
C ASP A 104 -5.80 10.27 8.47
N LEU A 105 -5.36 10.31 7.21
CA LEU A 105 -4.15 9.60 6.78
C LEU A 105 -2.91 10.08 7.55
N LYS A 106 -2.72 11.40 7.67
CA LYS A 106 -1.61 11.96 8.45
C LYS A 106 -1.69 11.53 9.91
N ASN A 107 -2.89 11.53 10.50
CA ASN A 107 -3.11 11.12 11.89
C ASN A 107 -2.81 9.63 12.08
N PHE A 108 -3.22 8.78 11.15
CA PHE A 108 -2.91 7.36 11.15
C PHE A 108 -1.39 7.12 11.11
N ILE A 109 -0.67 7.79 10.20
CA ILE A 109 0.79 7.66 10.07
C ILE A 109 1.48 8.06 11.37
N ARG A 110 1.08 9.18 12.00
CA ARG A 110 1.62 9.63 13.29
C ARG A 110 1.35 8.62 14.41
N ALA A 111 0.12 8.09 14.47
CA ALA A 111 -0.27 7.10 15.46
C ALA A 111 0.51 5.79 15.29
N TRP A 112 0.66 5.31 14.06
CA TRP A 112 1.47 4.13 13.73
C TRP A 112 2.92 4.32 14.14
N TYR A 113 3.53 5.46 13.78
CA TYR A 113 4.91 5.77 14.15
C TYR A 113 5.13 5.80 15.67
N LYS A 114 4.20 6.42 16.42
CA LYS A 114 4.24 6.43 17.88
C LYS A 114 4.12 5.01 18.45
N HIS A 115 3.15 4.23 17.98
CA HIS A 115 2.94 2.85 18.41
C HIS A 115 4.20 2.00 18.23
N VAL A 116 4.87 2.09 17.08
CA VAL A 116 6.11 1.36 16.80
C VAL A 116 7.27 1.83 17.69
N ASN A 117 7.32 3.12 18.05
CA ASN A 117 8.38 3.62 18.93
C ASN A 117 8.22 3.16 20.37
N ASP A 118 6.98 3.08 20.87
CA ASP A 118 6.66 2.75 22.26
C ASP A 118 6.73 1.23 22.55
N ASN A 119 6.52 0.37 21.54
CA ASN A 119 6.47 -1.09 21.70
C ASN A 119 7.79 -1.81 21.35
N GLN A 120 8.91 -1.41 21.99
CA GLN A 120 10.19 -2.13 21.92
C GLN A 120 10.52 -2.84 23.23
#